data_AF-A0A2G5UTU2-F1
#
_entry.id   AF-A0A2G5UTU2-F1
#
_cell.length_a   1.000
_cell.length_b   1.000
_cell.length_c   1.000
_cell.angle_alpha   90.00
_cell.angle_beta   90.00
_cell.angle_gamma   90.00
#
_symmetry.space_group_name_H-M   'P 1'
#
loop_
_entity.id
_entity.type
_entity.pdbx_description
1 polymer ?
#
loop_
_entity_poly.entity_id
_entity_poly.type
_entity_poly.pdbx_seq_one_letter_code
_entity_poly.pdbx_strand_id
1 'polypeptide(L)'
;MVRYKQGIELIAQAMRMMPIGSADREKIMTNFAIYVRKVAELEYLNKTAAEVDQYRISANSIGHSYYKIFTRCCDKKLRMVHVQDAYIVAHHQLLNFVRFCELIVPLSENLLVITLKTGVDAQKNENEFKELARSLEKRGVTLQVNYSGTLHDREIIFDNGWVVKSGRGLDYFKPAEGKYVLGICDMDQRPCHETTIDFLKRKN
;
A
#
# COMPACT_ATOMS: atom_id res chain seq x y z
N MET A 1 -10.70 16.63 7.32
CA MET A 1 -10.14 15.25 7.36
C MET A 1 -11.02 14.31 8.18
N VAL A 2 -11.31 14.62 9.46
CA VAL A 2 -12.12 13.76 10.36
C VAL A 2 -13.48 13.33 9.76
N ARG A 3 -14.29 14.28 9.26
CA ARG A 3 -15.60 13.98 8.67
C ARG A 3 -15.54 13.04 7.46
N TYR A 4 -14.51 13.17 6.62
CA TYR A 4 -14.33 12.28 5.48
C TYR A 4 -14.00 10.85 5.91
N LYS A 5 -13.14 10.69 6.92
CA LYS A 5 -12.81 9.36 7.49
C LYS A 5 -14.05 8.68 8.07
N GLN A 6 -14.84 9.42 8.86
CA GLN A 6 -16.12 8.91 9.39
C GLN A 6 -17.07 8.49 8.26
N GLY A 7 -17.19 9.30 7.20
CA GLY A 7 -17.99 8.96 6.02
C GLY A 7 -17.52 7.66 5.34
N ILE A 8 -16.21 7.50 5.16
CA ILE A 8 -15.61 6.28 4.61
C ILE A 8 -15.92 5.06 5.49
N GLU A 9 -15.82 5.19 6.81
CA GLU A 9 -16.17 4.10 7.74
C GLU A 9 -17.65 3.71 7.62
N LEU A 10 -18.56 4.68 7.60
CA LEU A 10 -19.99 4.43 7.45
C LEU A 10 -20.33 3.76 6.11
N ILE A 11 -19.72 4.23 5.01
CA ILE A 11 -19.92 3.64 3.69
C ILE A 11 -19.37 2.21 3.65
N ALA A 12 -18.18 1.98 4.22
CA ALA A 12 -17.60 0.64 4.28
C ALA A 12 -18.45 -0.33 5.11
N GLN A 13 -19.04 0.14 6.21
CA GLN A 13 -20.00 -0.65 7.00
C GLN A 13 -21.26 -0.97 6.18
N ALA A 14 -21.83 0.01 5.48
CA ALA A 14 -22.99 -0.21 4.60
C ALA A 14 -22.68 -1.24 3.51
N MET A 15 -21.53 -1.12 2.86
CA MET A 15 -21.11 -2.07 1.81
C MET A 15 -20.95 -3.50 2.34
N ARG A 16 -20.47 -3.69 3.58
CA ARG A 16 -20.36 -5.03 4.21
C ARG A 16 -21.71 -5.70 4.39
N MET A 17 -22.79 -4.93 4.59
CA MET A 17 -24.15 -5.45 4.73
C MET A 17 -24.83 -5.74 3.38
N MET A 18 -24.25 -5.28 2.26
CA MET A 18 -24.82 -5.44 0.93
C MET A 18 -24.24 -6.66 0.20
N PRO A 19 -25.04 -7.39 -0.59
CA PRO A 19 -24.54 -8.46 -1.45
C PRO A 19 -23.44 -7.96 -2.38
N ILE A 20 -22.36 -8.74 -2.52
CA ILE A 20 -21.28 -8.45 -3.48
C ILE A 20 -21.88 -8.49 -4.90
N GLY A 21 -21.58 -7.46 -5.72
CA GLY A 21 -22.07 -7.36 -7.09
C GLY A 21 -23.50 -6.85 -7.25
N SER A 22 -24.15 -6.33 -6.20
CA SER A 22 -25.45 -5.66 -6.34
C SER A 22 -25.29 -4.28 -6.98
N ALA A 23 -26.27 -3.86 -7.81
CA ALA A 23 -26.25 -2.57 -8.48
C ALA A 23 -26.17 -1.38 -7.50
N ASP A 24 -26.79 -1.49 -6.33
CA ASP A 24 -26.72 -0.46 -5.29
C ASP A 24 -25.32 -0.37 -4.67
N ARG A 25 -24.67 -1.52 -4.46
CA ARG A 25 -23.29 -1.58 -3.98
C ARG A 25 -22.33 -0.97 -4.99
N GLU A 26 -22.51 -1.22 -6.29
CA GLU A 26 -21.71 -0.62 -7.36
C GLU A 26 -21.83 0.90 -7.41
N LYS A 27 -23.05 1.43 -7.28
CA LYS A 27 -23.30 2.89 -7.21
C LYS A 27 -22.60 3.52 -6.01
N ILE A 28 -22.73 2.91 -4.83
CA ILE A 28 -22.08 3.38 -3.60
C ILE A 28 -20.56 3.30 -3.73
N MET A 29 -20.04 2.24 -4.33
CA MET A 29 -18.61 2.06 -4.60
C MET A 29 -18.02 3.16 -5.47
N THR A 30 -18.76 3.61 -6.48
CA THR A 30 -18.32 4.70 -7.35
C THR A 30 -18.15 6.00 -6.56
N ASN A 31 -19.13 6.36 -5.73
CA ASN A 31 -19.03 7.53 -4.86
C ASN A 31 -17.94 7.36 -3.79
N PHE A 32 -17.83 6.17 -3.21
CA PHE A 32 -16.80 5.82 -2.22
C PHE A 32 -15.39 6.02 -2.78
N ALA A 33 -15.14 5.57 -4.01
CA ALA A 33 -13.86 5.75 -4.70
C ALA A 33 -13.47 7.23 -4.83
N ILE A 34 -14.43 8.11 -5.13
CA ILE A 34 -14.21 9.57 -5.19
C ILE A 34 -13.80 10.11 -3.82
N TYR A 35 -14.51 9.73 -2.75
CA TYR A 35 -14.17 10.14 -1.39
C TYR A 35 -12.81 9.63 -0.94
N VAL A 36 -12.52 8.35 -1.20
CA VAL A 36 -11.21 7.73 -0.92
C VAL A 36 -10.09 8.49 -1.59
N ARG A 37 -10.24 8.80 -2.89
CA ARG A 37 -9.25 9.56 -3.65
C ARG A 37 -9.02 10.93 -3.03
N LYS A 38 -10.09 11.61 -2.60
CA LYS A 38 -9.97 12.92 -1.93
C LYS A 38 -9.26 12.82 -0.59
N VAL A 39 -9.53 11.79 0.20
CA VAL A 39 -8.83 11.58 1.47
C VAL A 39 -7.35 11.27 1.24
N ALA A 40 -7.01 10.42 0.27
CA ALA A 40 -5.63 10.14 -0.09
C ALA A 40 -4.84 11.41 -0.45
N GLU A 41 -5.45 12.30 -1.23
CA GLU A 41 -4.86 13.60 -1.57
C GLU A 41 -4.66 14.47 -0.33
N LEU A 42 -5.65 14.58 0.55
CA LEU A 42 -5.55 15.39 1.77
C LEU A 42 -4.53 14.83 2.77
N GLU A 43 -4.45 13.51 2.91
CA GLU A 43 -3.45 12.83 3.74
C GLU A 43 -2.04 13.09 3.21
N TYR A 44 -1.87 13.07 1.90
CA TYR A 44 -0.62 13.42 1.25
C TYR A 44 -0.23 14.89 1.45
N LEU A 45 -1.17 15.83 1.31
CA LEU A 45 -0.89 17.25 1.55
C LEU A 45 -0.60 17.54 3.02
N ASN A 46 -1.16 16.75 3.94
CA ASN A 46 -0.95 16.89 5.39
C ASN A 46 0.10 15.91 5.95
N LYS A 47 1.07 15.50 5.13
CA LYS A 47 2.09 14.51 5.49
C LYS A 47 3.22 15.04 6.39
N THR A 48 3.07 16.25 6.96
CA THR A 48 4.06 16.85 7.85
C THR A 48 4.29 15.96 9.07
N ALA A 49 5.49 15.39 9.15
CA ALA A 49 5.85 14.41 10.16
C ALA A 49 7.24 14.72 10.71
N ALA A 50 7.48 14.33 11.95
CA ALA A 50 8.81 14.34 12.52
C ALA A 50 9.51 13.02 12.20
N GLU A 51 10.80 13.08 11.90
CA GLU A 51 11.64 11.89 11.77
C GLU A 51 11.74 11.19 13.12
N VAL A 52 11.47 9.88 13.12
CA VAL A 52 11.50 9.04 14.32
C VAL A 52 12.64 8.05 14.25
N ASP A 53 12.87 7.47 13.07
CA ASP A 53 13.85 6.41 12.88
C ASP A 53 14.26 6.30 11.42
N GLN A 54 15.48 5.81 11.18
CA GLN A 54 16.02 5.54 9.84
C GLN A 54 16.58 4.13 9.80
N TYR A 55 16.12 3.34 8.84
CA TYR A 55 16.56 1.97 8.62
C TYR A 55 17.38 1.87 7.35
N ARG A 56 18.62 1.42 7.47
CA ARG A 56 19.54 1.26 6.34
C ARG A 56 19.63 -0.20 5.93
N ILE A 57 19.45 -0.46 4.65
CA ILE A 57 19.66 -1.75 4.00
C ILE A 57 20.97 -1.65 3.25
N SER A 58 21.95 -2.48 3.63
CA SER A 58 23.24 -2.55 2.94
C SER A 58 23.14 -3.35 1.65
N ALA A 59 24.05 -3.13 0.70
CA ALA A 59 24.08 -3.93 -0.51
C ALA A 59 24.29 -5.43 -0.20
N ASN A 60 23.47 -6.28 -0.82
CA ASN A 60 23.47 -7.74 -0.67
C ASN A 60 23.04 -8.28 0.70
N SER A 61 22.62 -7.44 1.65
CA SER A 61 22.11 -7.94 2.93
C SER A 61 20.74 -8.61 2.77
N ILE A 62 20.44 -9.53 3.70
CA ILE A 62 19.20 -10.30 3.80
C ILE A 62 18.47 -9.95 5.11
N GLY A 63 17.26 -10.48 5.33
CA GLY A 63 16.47 -10.26 6.55
C GLY A 63 15.66 -8.95 6.54
N HIS A 64 15.35 -8.45 5.35
CA HIS A 64 14.63 -7.19 5.13
C HIS A 64 13.27 -7.41 4.48
N SER A 65 12.57 -8.50 4.83
CA SER A 65 11.20 -8.71 4.35
C SER A 65 10.30 -7.53 4.72
N TYR A 66 9.18 -7.40 4.00
CA TYR A 66 8.19 -6.40 4.35
C TYR A 66 7.67 -6.56 5.77
N TYR A 67 7.61 -7.79 6.30
CA TYR A 67 7.25 -8.02 7.69
C TYR A 67 8.21 -7.28 8.64
N LYS A 68 9.52 -7.36 8.40
CA LYS A 68 10.51 -6.67 9.24
C LYS A 68 10.36 -5.14 9.18
N ILE A 69 10.04 -4.60 8.00
CA ILE A 69 9.99 -3.16 7.75
C ILE A 69 8.68 -2.53 8.22
N PHE A 70 7.53 -3.10 7.84
CA PHE A 70 6.24 -2.42 7.92
C PHE A 70 5.36 -2.85 9.09
N THR A 71 5.70 -3.92 9.82
CA THR A 71 4.89 -4.39 10.96
C THR A 71 4.67 -3.29 12.01
N ARG A 72 5.68 -2.45 12.25
CA ARG A 72 5.58 -1.32 13.20
C ARG A 72 4.55 -0.24 12.81
N CYS A 73 4.16 -0.20 11.54
CA CYS A 73 3.19 0.76 11.01
C CYS A 73 1.75 0.24 11.09
N CYS A 74 1.56 -1.05 11.35
CA CYS A 74 0.28 -1.73 11.38
C CYS A 74 -0.26 -1.79 12.81
N ASP A 75 -1.49 -1.31 13.01
CA ASP A 75 -2.21 -1.41 14.27
C ASP A 75 -3.73 -1.47 14.04
N LYS A 76 -4.49 -1.67 15.12
CA LYS A 76 -5.96 -1.71 15.05
C LYS A 76 -6.60 -0.38 14.67
N LYS A 77 -5.87 0.73 14.72
CA LYS A 77 -6.37 2.06 14.38
C LYS A 77 -6.26 2.33 12.88
N LEU A 78 -5.36 1.63 12.19
CA LEU A 78 -5.17 1.76 10.75
C LEU A 78 -6.46 1.42 9.99
N ARG A 79 -6.93 2.36 9.19
CA ARG A 79 -8.10 2.22 8.30
C ARG A 79 -7.71 2.36 6.84
N MET A 80 -6.71 3.18 6.54
CA MET A 80 -6.33 3.53 5.17
C MET A 80 -4.81 3.55 5.01
N VAL A 81 -4.35 2.99 3.90
CA VAL A 81 -2.94 3.04 3.47
C VAL A 81 -2.88 3.64 2.08
N HIS A 82 -2.01 4.63 1.90
CA HIS A 82 -1.77 5.29 0.62
C HIS A 82 -0.32 5.04 0.19
N VAL A 83 -0.14 4.24 -0.86
CA VAL A 83 1.15 3.91 -1.46
C VAL A 83 1.37 4.79 -2.68
N GLN A 84 2.49 5.50 -2.71
CA GLN A 84 2.99 6.20 -3.88
C GLN A 84 4.31 5.56 -4.31
N ASP A 85 4.29 4.92 -5.47
CA ASP A 85 5.47 4.28 -6.06
C ASP A 85 5.30 4.25 -7.58
N ALA A 86 6.14 5.02 -8.29
CA ALA A 86 6.06 5.16 -9.74
C ALA A 86 6.40 3.87 -10.50
N TYR A 87 7.02 2.89 -9.83
CA TYR A 87 7.57 1.71 -10.47
C TYR A 87 6.75 0.46 -10.19
N ILE A 88 5.44 0.53 -9.93
CA ILE A 88 4.62 -0.69 -9.87
C ILE A 88 4.17 -1.06 -11.30
N VAL A 89 5.11 -1.54 -12.13
CA VAL A 89 4.91 -1.74 -13.57
C VAL A 89 5.31 -3.16 -14.03
N ALA A 90 6.51 -3.62 -13.69
CA ALA A 90 6.97 -4.96 -14.06
C ALA A 90 6.34 -6.04 -13.18
N HIS A 91 6.32 -7.28 -13.66
CA HIS A 91 5.70 -8.40 -12.96
C HIS A 91 6.20 -8.55 -11.52
N HIS A 92 7.52 -8.47 -11.28
CA HIS A 92 8.07 -8.58 -9.92
C HIS A 92 7.66 -7.40 -9.03
N GLN A 93 7.43 -6.22 -9.60
CA GLN A 93 6.98 -5.03 -8.87
C GLN A 93 5.51 -5.15 -8.47
N LEU A 94 4.68 -5.75 -9.32
CA LEU A 94 3.31 -6.11 -8.97
C LEU A 94 3.29 -7.15 -7.85
N LEU A 95 4.12 -8.19 -7.94
CA LEU A 95 4.26 -9.19 -6.87
C LEU A 95 4.73 -8.58 -5.56
N ASN A 96 5.64 -7.60 -5.60
CA ASN A 96 6.06 -6.83 -4.44
C ASN A 96 4.87 -6.07 -3.82
N PHE A 97 4.03 -5.42 -4.63
CA PHE A 97 2.81 -4.79 -4.12
C PHE A 97 1.80 -5.81 -3.54
N VAL A 98 1.65 -6.99 -4.16
CA VAL A 98 0.83 -8.09 -3.62
C VAL A 98 1.35 -8.54 -2.26
N ARG A 99 2.66 -8.80 -2.13
CA ARG A 99 3.28 -9.19 -0.84
C ARG A 99 3.10 -8.13 0.24
N PHE A 100 3.16 -6.85 -0.13
CA PHE A 100 2.85 -5.75 0.78
C PHE A 100 1.39 -5.82 1.26
N CYS A 101 0.43 -6.01 0.34
CA CYS A 101 -0.98 -6.21 0.68
C CYS A 101 -1.20 -7.44 1.58
N GLU A 102 -0.58 -8.58 1.26
CA GLU A 102 -0.64 -9.82 2.03
C GLU A 102 -0.15 -9.65 3.47
N LEU A 103 0.81 -8.75 3.70
CA LEU A 103 1.29 -8.40 5.02
C LEU A 103 0.31 -7.49 5.78
N ILE A 104 -0.10 -6.36 5.18
CA ILE A 104 -0.82 -5.32 5.93
C ILE A 104 -2.26 -5.71 6.27
N VAL A 105 -2.91 -6.50 5.41
CA VAL A 105 -4.31 -6.91 5.59
C VAL A 105 -4.51 -7.72 6.89
N PRO A 106 -3.76 -8.80 7.17
CA PRO A 106 -3.92 -9.54 8.42
C PRO A 106 -3.40 -8.78 9.66
N LEU A 107 -2.40 -7.90 9.51
CA LEU A 107 -1.88 -7.13 10.64
C LEU A 107 -2.79 -5.95 11.06
N SER A 108 -3.73 -5.57 10.19
CA SER A 108 -4.55 -4.36 10.36
C SER A 108 -6.03 -4.73 10.30
N GLU A 109 -6.55 -5.23 11.43
CA GLU A 109 -7.91 -5.77 11.59
C GLU A 109 -9.03 -4.91 10.99
N ASN A 110 -8.84 -3.58 11.02
CA ASN A 110 -9.84 -2.61 10.58
C ASN A 110 -9.48 -1.90 9.27
N LEU A 111 -8.50 -2.41 8.51
CA LEU A 111 -8.14 -1.84 7.22
C LEU A 111 -9.35 -1.87 6.28
N LEU A 112 -9.66 -0.73 5.67
CA LEU A 112 -10.77 -0.57 4.74
C LEU A 112 -10.28 -0.32 3.32
N VAL A 113 -9.20 0.43 3.18
CA VAL A 113 -8.80 1.00 1.90
C VAL A 113 -7.30 0.96 1.71
N ILE A 114 -6.88 0.49 0.53
CA ILE A 114 -5.52 0.66 0.03
C ILE A 114 -5.63 1.53 -1.23
N THR A 115 -4.90 2.64 -1.26
CA THR A 115 -4.74 3.46 -2.47
C THR A 115 -3.35 3.26 -3.02
N LEU A 116 -3.23 2.89 -4.29
CA LEU A 116 -1.98 2.91 -5.03
C LEU A 116 -1.99 4.09 -6.00
N LYS A 117 -0.96 4.94 -5.93
CA LYS A 117 -0.64 5.90 -6.98
C LYS A 117 0.67 5.46 -7.64
N THR A 118 0.61 5.13 -8.93
CA THR A 118 1.75 4.61 -9.70
C THR A 118 1.94 5.36 -11.03
N GLY A 119 3.02 5.07 -11.75
CA GLY A 119 3.33 5.67 -13.05
C GLY A 119 2.28 5.33 -14.12
N VAL A 120 2.15 6.19 -15.13
CA VAL A 120 1.22 5.97 -16.27
C VAL A 120 1.46 4.66 -17.01
N ASP A 121 2.70 4.20 -17.09
CA ASP A 121 3.06 2.94 -17.75
C ASP A 121 2.43 1.71 -17.08
N ALA A 122 2.01 1.83 -15.82
CA ALA A 122 1.32 0.77 -15.09
C ALA A 122 -0.11 0.54 -15.60
N GLN A 123 -0.69 1.46 -16.39
CA GLN A 123 -2.03 1.29 -16.98
C GLN A 123 -2.15 0.02 -17.82
N LYS A 124 -1.05 -0.44 -18.43
CA LYS A 124 -1.03 -1.71 -19.17
C LYS A 124 -1.37 -2.93 -18.30
N ASN A 125 -1.24 -2.82 -16.98
CA ASN A 125 -1.53 -3.88 -16.02
C ASN A 125 -2.90 -3.70 -15.33
N GLU A 126 -3.83 -2.98 -15.96
CA GLU A 126 -5.15 -2.69 -15.37
C GLU A 126 -5.89 -3.98 -14.98
N ASN A 127 -5.75 -5.05 -15.77
CA ASN A 127 -6.40 -6.34 -15.50
C ASN A 127 -5.85 -7.01 -14.24
N GLU A 128 -4.53 -6.98 -14.04
CA GLU A 128 -3.84 -7.51 -12.87
C GLU A 128 -4.22 -6.72 -11.61
N PHE A 129 -4.33 -5.40 -11.71
CA PHE A 129 -4.83 -4.58 -10.60
C PHE A 129 -6.31 -4.85 -10.28
N LYS A 130 -7.16 -5.06 -11.29
CA LYS A 130 -8.57 -5.47 -11.09
C LYS A 130 -8.68 -6.85 -10.46
N GLU A 131 -7.78 -7.77 -10.81
CA GLU A 131 -7.70 -9.08 -10.17
C GLU A 131 -7.33 -8.96 -8.69
N LEU A 132 -6.29 -8.20 -8.37
CA LEU A 132 -5.91 -7.93 -6.98
C LEU A 132 -7.03 -7.22 -6.21
N ALA A 133 -7.70 -6.24 -6.83
CA ALA A 133 -8.82 -5.54 -6.21
C ALA A 133 -9.97 -6.49 -5.84
N ARG A 134 -10.35 -7.41 -6.74
CA ARG A 134 -11.36 -8.45 -6.46
C ARG A 134 -10.91 -9.41 -5.36
N SER A 135 -9.61 -9.74 -5.30
CA SER A 135 -9.04 -10.58 -4.24
C SER A 135 -9.12 -9.90 -2.87
N LEU A 136 -8.77 -8.61 -2.80
CA LEU A 136 -8.85 -7.80 -1.58
C LEU A 136 -10.29 -7.55 -1.13
N GLU A 137 -11.22 -7.38 -2.06
CA GLU A 137 -12.64 -7.16 -1.73
C GLU A 137 -13.25 -8.35 -0.96
N LYS A 138 -12.82 -9.58 -1.27
CA LYS A 138 -13.22 -10.79 -0.50
C LYS A 138 -12.82 -10.71 0.98
N ARG A 139 -11.84 -9.88 1.32
CA ARG A 139 -11.37 -9.60 2.69
C ARG A 139 -11.91 -8.29 3.24
N GLY A 140 -12.86 -7.66 2.55
CA GLY A 140 -13.48 -6.39 2.94
C GLY A 140 -12.58 -5.18 2.75
N VAL A 141 -11.54 -5.27 1.91
CA VAL A 141 -10.59 -4.19 1.63
C VAL A 141 -10.76 -3.71 0.20
N THR A 142 -10.97 -2.40 0.01
CA THR A 142 -11.07 -1.77 -1.30
C THR A 142 -9.71 -1.30 -1.79
N LEU A 143 -9.31 -1.71 -2.99
CA LEU A 143 -8.13 -1.19 -3.69
C LEU A 143 -8.55 -0.09 -4.67
N GLN A 144 -7.89 1.06 -4.61
CA GLN A 144 -8.03 2.16 -5.58
C GLN A 144 -6.68 2.44 -6.24
N VAL A 145 -6.60 2.25 -7.56
CA VAL A 145 -5.37 2.50 -8.33
C VAL A 145 -5.51 3.78 -9.15
N ASN A 146 -4.56 4.69 -8.98
CA ASN A 146 -4.47 5.96 -9.68
C ASN A 146 -3.14 6.05 -10.43
N TYR A 147 -3.17 6.63 -11.61
CA TYR A 147 -2.00 6.77 -12.47
C TYR A 147 -1.56 8.23 -12.54
N SER A 148 -0.25 8.49 -12.57
CA SER A 148 0.30 9.84 -12.60
C SER A 148 1.60 9.89 -13.40
N GLY A 149 1.72 10.87 -14.30
CA GLY A 149 2.93 11.08 -15.11
C GLY A 149 4.01 11.92 -14.42
N THR A 150 3.70 12.51 -13.27
CA THR A 150 4.58 13.42 -12.51
C THR A 150 4.92 12.86 -11.13
N LEU A 151 4.82 11.53 -10.97
CA LEU A 151 5.10 10.87 -9.70
C LEU A 151 6.61 10.65 -9.54
N HIS A 152 7.18 11.27 -8.50
CA HIS A 152 8.60 11.12 -8.16
C HIS A 152 8.79 10.56 -6.74
N ASP A 153 7.86 10.85 -5.84
CA ASP A 153 7.92 10.43 -4.43
C ASP A 153 7.67 8.92 -4.28
N ARG A 154 8.49 8.28 -3.44
CA ARG A 154 8.36 6.88 -3.02
C ARG A 154 8.03 6.84 -1.54
N GLU A 155 6.73 6.89 -1.24
CA GLU A 155 6.25 7.00 0.12
C GLU A 155 4.97 6.24 0.38
N ILE A 156 4.80 5.82 1.63
CA ILE A 156 3.63 5.11 2.12
C ILE A 156 3.09 5.87 3.32
N ILE A 157 1.87 6.36 3.20
CA ILE A 157 1.17 7.09 4.27
C ILE A 157 0.15 6.16 4.89
N PHE A 158 0.27 5.97 6.19
CA PHE A 158 -0.67 5.24 7.02
C PHE A 158 -1.53 6.25 7.78
N ASP A 159 -2.83 6.09 7.73
CA ASP A 159 -3.75 7.09 8.27
C ASP A 159 -3.77 7.15 9.81
N ASN A 160 -3.11 6.19 10.47
CA ASN A 160 -2.74 6.21 11.90
C ASN A 160 -1.51 7.08 12.21
N GLY A 161 -0.98 7.80 11.22
CA GLY A 161 0.04 8.83 11.38
C GLY A 161 1.46 8.42 11.02
N TRP A 162 1.70 7.17 10.63
CA TRP A 162 3.01 6.77 10.08
C TRP A 162 3.16 7.24 8.63
N VAL A 163 4.35 7.73 8.30
CA VAL A 163 4.77 7.96 6.91
C VAL A 163 6.11 7.27 6.73
N VAL A 164 6.20 6.39 5.74
CA VAL A 164 7.43 5.66 5.42
C VAL A 164 7.92 6.12 4.06
N LYS A 165 9.17 6.60 3.99
CA LYS A 165 9.82 6.96 2.73
C LYS A 165 10.90 5.95 2.43
N SER A 166 10.95 5.44 1.20
CA SER A 166 11.94 4.45 0.79
C SER A 166 12.68 4.93 -0.43
N GLY A 167 14.02 4.94 -0.37
CA GLY A 167 14.87 5.30 -1.50
C GLY A 167 14.61 4.46 -2.74
N ARG A 168 14.02 3.27 -2.64
CA ARG A 168 13.66 2.37 -3.76
C ARG A 168 12.19 1.98 -3.81
N GLY A 169 11.34 2.60 -2.99
CA GLY A 169 9.94 2.21 -2.86
C GLY A 169 9.81 0.78 -2.35
N LEU A 170 8.93 -0.01 -2.96
CA LEU A 170 8.77 -1.43 -2.65
C LEU A 170 9.82 -2.32 -3.37
N ASP A 171 10.52 -1.83 -4.39
CA ASP A 171 11.42 -2.62 -5.26
C ASP A 171 12.89 -2.57 -4.84
N TYR A 172 13.16 -2.89 -3.57
CA TYR A 172 14.54 -2.96 -3.03
C TYR A 172 15.15 -4.37 -3.04
N PHE A 173 14.40 -5.40 -3.42
CA PHE A 173 14.93 -6.76 -3.53
C PHE A 173 15.72 -6.96 -4.82
N LYS A 174 16.81 -7.74 -4.76
CA LYS A 174 17.53 -8.18 -5.96
C LYS A 174 16.78 -9.31 -6.68
N PRO A 175 17.04 -9.51 -7.99
CA PRO A 175 16.67 -10.75 -8.64
C PRO A 175 17.30 -11.95 -7.92
N ALA A 176 16.60 -13.07 -7.88
CA ALA A 176 17.16 -14.30 -7.34
C ALA A 176 18.26 -14.85 -8.27
N GLU A 177 19.24 -15.54 -7.69
CA GLU A 177 20.38 -16.13 -8.43
C GLU A 177 19.98 -17.30 -9.33
N GLY A 178 18.82 -17.89 -9.11
CA GLY A 178 18.28 -19.00 -9.90
C GLY A 178 16.81 -19.24 -9.61
N LYS A 179 16.19 -20.20 -10.29
CA LYS A 179 14.75 -20.52 -10.12
C LYS A 179 14.44 -21.35 -8.87
N TYR A 180 15.43 -22.10 -8.38
CA TYR A 180 15.28 -23.07 -7.29
C TYR A 180 16.33 -22.83 -6.20
N VAL A 181 16.38 -21.59 -5.70
CA VAL A 181 17.31 -21.17 -4.65
C VAL A 181 16.56 -20.61 -3.44
N LEU A 182 17.23 -20.55 -2.29
CA LEU A 182 16.71 -19.85 -1.12
C LEU A 182 16.47 -18.38 -1.46
N GLY A 183 15.44 -17.78 -0.86
CA GLY A 183 15.04 -16.41 -1.18
C GLY A 183 13.99 -16.29 -2.28
N ILE A 184 13.56 -17.37 -2.96
CA ILE A 184 12.50 -17.29 -3.99
C ILE A 184 11.14 -16.94 -3.37
N CYS A 185 10.71 -17.72 -2.37
CA CYS A 185 9.43 -17.53 -1.69
C CYS A 185 9.58 -16.61 -0.47
N ASP A 186 10.48 -16.95 0.44
CA ASP A 186 10.76 -16.17 1.65
C ASP A 186 11.70 -15.00 1.34
N MET A 187 11.19 -13.77 1.46
CA MET A 187 11.97 -12.57 1.16
C MET A 187 12.95 -12.20 2.28
N ASP A 188 12.86 -12.80 3.46
CA ASP A 188 13.91 -12.63 4.47
C ASP A 188 15.21 -13.31 4.04
N GLN A 189 15.16 -14.25 3.09
CA GLN A 189 16.34 -14.89 2.50
C GLN A 189 16.77 -14.23 1.18
N ARG A 190 16.13 -13.13 0.75
CA ARG A 190 16.45 -12.47 -0.52
C ARG A 190 17.47 -11.35 -0.34
N PRO A 191 18.60 -11.35 -1.08
CA PRO A 191 19.53 -10.23 -1.09
C PRO A 191 18.86 -8.93 -1.55
N CYS A 192 19.21 -7.81 -0.93
CA CYS A 192 18.63 -6.51 -1.24
C CYS A 192 19.63 -5.57 -1.93
N HIS A 193 19.11 -4.62 -2.69
CA HIS A 193 19.85 -3.43 -3.09
C HIS A 193 20.04 -2.50 -1.90
N GLU A 194 21.13 -1.74 -1.91
CA GLU A 194 21.33 -0.70 -0.92
C GLU A 194 20.21 0.34 -1.00
N THR A 195 19.63 0.68 0.15
CA THR A 195 18.61 1.73 0.26
C THR A 195 18.47 2.18 1.71
N THR A 196 17.89 3.36 1.87
CA THR A 196 17.46 3.88 3.17
C THR A 196 15.93 3.91 3.22
N ILE A 197 15.38 3.62 4.39
CA ILE A 197 13.96 3.69 4.69
C ILE A 197 13.79 4.60 5.91
N ASP A 198 13.15 5.74 5.72
CA ASP A 198 12.88 6.71 6.77
C ASP A 198 11.47 6.48 7.34
N PHE A 199 11.39 6.36 8.65
CA PHE A 199 10.14 6.27 9.39
C PHE A 199 9.85 7.61 10.05
N LEU A 200 8.75 8.22 9.62
CA LEU A 200 8.27 9.48 10.15
C LEU A 200 6.94 9.25 10.87
N LYS A 201 6.67 10.02 11.92
CA LYS A 201 5.38 10.02 12.61
C LYS A 201 4.85 11.44 12.69
N ARG A 202 3.60 11.63 12.27
CA ARG A 202 2.91 12.91 12.45
C ARG A 202 2.79 13.21 13.93
N LYS A 203 3.19 14.42 14.33
CA LYS A 203 2.91 14.93 15.68
C LYS A 203 1.40 15.13 15.77
N ASN A 204 0.79 14.51 16.78
CA ASN A 204 -0.63 14.72 17.09
C ASN A 204 -0.90 16.18 17.44
#